data_AF-A0A819HJZ6-F1
#
_entry.id   AF-A0A819HJZ6-F1
#
_cell.length_a   1.000
_cell.length_b   1.000
_cell.length_c   1.000
_cell.angle_alpha   90.00
_cell.angle_beta   90.00
_cell.angle_gamma   90.00
#
_symmetry.space_group_name_H-M   'P 1'
#
loop_
_entity.id
_entity.type
_entity.pdbx_description
1 polymer ?
#
loop_
_entity_poly.entity_id
_entity_poly.type
_entity_poly.pdbx_seq_one_letter_code
_entity_poly.pdbx_strand_id
1 'polypeptide(L)'
;MTTNSQHFEIFAKVIRFYLERGFDKRVPLLFQFVKFLYGTPENNSENSIEEIESVTNLFWLQFYFVQHYDYLSDTNKTFEYIDQVICDISTLHVGDYQTAASWMDETQLFDTADQYVNCKCTKYFLCANHINTALEIAGKFIQ
;
A
#
# COMPACT_ATOMS: atom_id res chain seq x y z
N MET A 1 13.12 -5.28 40.63
CA MET A 1 11.86 -5.60 39.90
C MET A 1 11.48 -4.53 38.87
N THR A 2 12.41 -3.72 38.36
CA THR A 2 12.13 -2.55 37.48
C THR A 2 12.68 -2.66 36.06
N THR A 3 13.42 -3.72 35.73
CA THR A 3 14.15 -3.84 34.46
C THR A 3 13.25 -4.17 33.27
N ASN A 4 12.31 -5.13 33.40
CA ASN A 4 11.45 -5.53 32.26
C ASN A 4 10.53 -4.41 31.76
N SER A 5 9.99 -3.59 32.66
CA SER A 5 9.13 -2.46 32.27
C SER A 5 9.89 -1.37 31.53
N GLN A 6 11.14 -1.06 31.91
CA GLN A 6 11.97 -0.10 31.18
C GLN A 6 12.41 -0.61 29.81
N HIS A 7 12.73 -1.90 29.68
CA HIS A 7 13.08 -2.48 28.39
C HIS A 7 11.89 -2.45 27.41
N PHE A 8 10.67 -2.71 27.89
CA PHE A 8 9.45 -2.59 27.09
C PHE A 8 9.22 -1.16 26.61
N GLU A 9 9.34 -0.17 27.48
CA GLU A 9 9.20 1.25 27.12
C GLU A 9 10.20 1.70 26.05
N ILE A 10 11.44 1.22 26.15
CA ILE A 10 12.47 1.50 25.14
C ILE A 10 12.11 0.80 23.81
N PHE A 11 11.68 -0.46 23.86
CA PHE A 11 11.28 -1.20 22.68
C PHE A 11 10.10 -0.55 21.96
N ALA A 12 9.05 -0.17 22.69
CA ALA A 12 7.89 0.53 22.15
C ALA A 12 8.28 1.84 21.46
N LYS A 13 9.18 2.64 22.07
CA LYS A 13 9.71 3.87 21.45
C LYS A 13 10.49 3.61 20.16
N VAL A 14 11.30 2.54 20.12
CA VAL A 14 12.07 2.18 18.92
C VAL A 14 11.16 1.72 17.79
N ILE A 15 10.16 0.89 18.10
CA ILE A 15 9.17 0.43 17.11
C ILE A 15 8.35 1.59 16.57
N ARG A 16 7.87 2.48 17.44
CA ARG A 16 7.16 3.69 17.02
C ARG A 16 7.98 4.51 16.04
N PHE A 17 9.24 4.80 16.39
CA PHE A 17 10.12 5.58 15.52
C PHE A 17 10.43 4.89 14.19
N TYR A 18 10.53 3.56 14.18
CA TYR A 18 10.70 2.77 12.96
C TYR A 18 9.46 2.86 12.05
N LEU A 19 8.26 2.72 12.63
CA LEU A 19 7.00 2.81 11.91
C LEU A 19 6.76 4.21 11.36
N GLU A 20 6.94 5.26 12.17
CA GLU A 20 6.85 6.67 11.73
C GLU A 20 7.75 6.92 10.52
N ARG A 21 9.02 6.47 10.57
CA ARG A 21 9.93 6.58 9.42
C ARG A 21 9.51 5.76 8.21
N GLY A 22 8.93 4.59 8.43
CA GLY A 22 8.41 3.74 7.37
C GLY A 22 7.24 4.39 6.63
N PHE A 23 6.34 5.02 7.38
CA PHE A 23 5.20 5.75 6.85
C PHE A 23 5.63 7.03 6.12
N ASP A 24 6.57 7.82 6.67
CA ASP A 24 7.14 8.99 5.99
C ASP A 24 7.77 8.62 4.64
N LYS A 25 8.45 7.47 4.59
CA LYS A 25 9.08 6.93 3.38
C LYS A 25 8.12 6.16 2.47
N ARG A 26 6.83 6.04 2.83
CA ARG A 26 5.79 5.42 2.02
C ARG A 26 6.12 3.98 1.63
N VAL A 27 6.63 3.20 2.59
CA VAL A 27 7.07 1.83 2.35
C VAL A 27 5.86 0.87 2.36
N PRO A 28 5.47 0.24 1.24
CA PRO A 28 4.27 -0.61 1.20
C PRO A 28 4.40 -1.87 2.04
N LEU A 29 5.62 -2.39 2.17
CA LEU A 29 5.95 -3.64 2.85
C LEU A 29 6.23 -3.45 4.36
N LEU A 30 5.87 -2.30 4.93
CA LEU A 30 6.19 -1.97 6.32
C LEU A 30 5.65 -3.02 7.30
N PHE A 31 4.41 -3.48 7.09
CA PHE A 31 3.81 -4.53 7.90
C PHE A 31 4.61 -5.84 7.84
N GLN A 32 5.07 -6.24 6.65
CA GLN A 32 5.83 -7.48 6.49
C GLN A 32 7.15 -7.48 7.28
N PHE A 33 7.76 -6.31 7.51
CA PHE A 33 8.97 -6.20 8.33
C PHE A 33 8.71 -6.36 9.83
N VAL A 34 7.53 -5.95 10.30
CA VAL A 34 7.16 -6.00 11.73
C VAL A 34 6.28 -7.20 12.09
N LYS A 35 5.75 -7.93 11.11
CA LYS A 35 4.87 -9.09 11.29
C LYS A 35 5.41 -10.12 12.28
N PHE A 36 6.72 -10.36 12.26
CA PHE A 36 7.36 -11.32 13.17
C PHE A 36 7.28 -10.93 14.65
N LEU A 37 7.10 -9.65 14.95
CA LEU A 37 6.99 -9.12 16.32
C LEU A 37 5.63 -9.43 16.97
N TYR A 38 4.61 -9.77 16.18
CA TYR A 38 3.27 -10.13 16.68
C TYR A 38 3.23 -11.51 17.34
N GLY A 39 4.19 -12.39 17.03
CA GLY A 39 4.25 -13.73 17.62
C GLY A 39 4.82 -13.77 19.05
N THR A 40 5.28 -12.63 19.58
CA THR A 40 5.83 -12.57 20.95
C THR A 40 4.72 -12.20 21.94
N PRO A 41 4.52 -12.98 23.03
CA PRO A 41 3.44 -12.76 24.00
C PRO A 41 3.58 -11.46 24.82
N GLU A 42 4.67 -10.71 24.67
CA GLU A 42 4.96 -9.49 25.42
C GLU A 42 4.48 -8.21 24.72
N ASN A 43 3.95 -8.27 23.49
CA ASN A 43 3.64 -7.10 22.67
C ASN A 43 2.17 -7.03 22.28
N ASN A 44 1.30 -6.64 23.22
CA ASN A 44 0.02 -6.03 22.86
C ASN A 44 0.30 -4.60 22.37
N SER A 45 0.87 -4.49 21.17
CA SER A 45 1.27 -3.22 20.55
C SER A 45 0.09 -2.40 19.99
N GLU A 46 -1.14 -2.85 20.19
CA GLU A 46 -2.38 -2.20 19.71
C GLU A 46 -2.44 -0.72 20.12
N ASN A 47 -2.10 -0.42 21.39
CA ASN A 47 -2.13 0.95 21.92
C ASN A 47 -1.11 1.91 21.29
N SER A 48 -0.05 1.40 20.65
CA SER A 48 1.01 2.24 20.09
C SER A 48 0.74 2.70 18.65
N ILE A 49 -0.24 2.11 17.98
CA ILE A 49 -0.51 2.32 16.55
C ILE A 49 -1.66 3.33 16.36
N GLU A 50 -2.67 3.34 17.24
CA GLU A 50 -3.77 4.32 17.21
C GLU A 50 -3.30 5.77 17.42
N GLU A 51 -2.17 6.00 18.12
CA GLU A 51 -1.62 7.35 18.31
C GLU A 51 -0.92 7.91 17.06
N ILE A 52 -0.49 7.03 16.14
CA ILE A 52 0.22 7.36 14.89
C ILE A 52 -0.75 7.99 13.86
N GLU A 53 -2.06 7.77 14.03
CA GLU A 53 -3.13 8.38 13.21
C GLU A 53 -3.05 9.91 13.17
N SER A 54 -2.49 10.56 14.20
CA SER A 54 -2.47 12.02 14.30
C SER A 54 -1.36 12.73 13.54
N VAL A 55 -0.31 12.02 13.08
CA VAL A 55 0.93 12.65 12.59
C VAL A 55 1.28 12.28 11.14
N THR A 56 0.78 11.16 10.60
CA THR A 56 1.29 10.62 9.32
C THR A 56 0.23 10.47 8.22
N ASN A 57 0.68 10.36 6.97
CA ASN A 57 -0.15 10.24 5.76
C ASN A 57 -1.16 9.10 5.91
N LEU A 58 -2.44 9.49 6.04
CA LEU A 58 -3.59 8.64 6.36
C LEU A 58 -3.65 7.37 5.49
N PHE A 59 -3.31 7.50 4.20
CA PHE A 59 -3.34 6.40 3.25
C PHE A 59 -2.43 5.21 3.63
N TRP A 60 -1.16 5.48 3.93
CA TRP A 60 -0.19 4.41 4.24
C TRP A 60 -0.47 3.76 5.59
N LEU A 61 -1.06 4.52 6.51
CA LEU A 61 -1.50 4.03 7.80
C LEU A 61 -2.73 3.11 7.65
N GLN A 62 -3.75 3.53 6.90
CA GLN A 62 -4.90 2.67 6.60
C GLN A 62 -4.47 1.42 5.84
N PHE A 63 -3.55 1.53 4.87
CA PHE A 63 -2.99 0.38 4.16
C PHE A 63 -2.23 -0.59 5.07
N TYR A 64 -1.55 -0.07 6.10
CA TYR A 64 -0.94 -0.89 7.15
C TYR A 64 -2.00 -1.57 8.03
N PHE A 65 -3.07 -0.86 8.38
CA PHE A 65 -4.17 -1.42 9.18
C PHE A 65 -4.89 -2.58 8.48
N VAL A 66 -5.09 -2.49 7.16
CA VAL A 66 -5.63 -3.62 6.37
C VAL A 66 -4.81 -4.88 6.60
N GLN A 67 -3.48 -4.79 6.48
CA GLN A 67 -2.59 -5.95 6.64
C GLN A 67 -2.52 -6.42 8.10
N HIS A 68 -2.59 -5.49 9.05
CA HIS A 68 -2.62 -5.78 10.49
C HIS A 68 -3.87 -6.57 10.89
N TYR A 69 -5.06 -6.07 10.55
CA TYR A 69 -6.32 -6.71 10.91
C TYR A 69 -6.56 -8.01 10.12
N ASP A 70 -6.08 -8.09 8.87
CA ASP A 70 -6.06 -9.34 8.09
C ASP A 70 -5.22 -10.41 8.79
N TYR A 71 -4.04 -10.04 9.31
CA TYR A 71 -3.20 -10.95 10.07
C TYR A 71 -3.84 -11.39 11.40
N LEU A 72 -4.57 -10.50 12.08
CA LEU A 72 -5.34 -10.82 13.28
C LEU A 72 -6.63 -11.60 12.98
N SER A 73 -6.96 -11.84 11.71
CA SER A 73 -8.21 -12.46 11.27
C SER A 73 -9.47 -11.68 11.67
N ASP A 74 -9.35 -10.35 11.91
CA ASP A 74 -10.50 -9.47 12.12
C ASP A 74 -11.03 -8.98 10.77
N THR A 75 -11.89 -9.79 10.17
CA THR A 75 -12.44 -9.54 8.84
C THR A 75 -13.25 -8.26 8.75
N ASN A 76 -13.94 -7.86 9.83
CA ASN A 76 -14.83 -6.69 9.80
C ASN A 76 -14.02 -5.40 9.66
N LYS A 77 -12.99 -5.24 10.51
CA LYS A 77 -12.10 -4.07 10.43
C LYS A 77 -11.28 -4.07 9.15
N THR A 78 -10.84 -5.24 8.68
CA THR A 78 -10.13 -5.36 7.41
C THR A 78 -10.94 -4.79 6.25
N PHE A 79 -12.23 -5.16 6.13
CA PHE A 79 -13.08 -4.62 5.06
C PHE A 79 -13.32 -3.12 5.20
N GLU A 80 -13.52 -2.61 6.42
CA GLU A 80 -13.69 -1.17 6.66
C GLU A 80 -12.49 -0.35 6.16
N TYR A 81 -11.27 -0.75 6.53
CA TYR A 81 -10.06 -0.06 6.06
C TYR A 81 -9.79 -0.29 4.56
N ILE A 82 -10.15 -1.47 4.01
CA ILE A 82 -10.04 -1.71 2.56
C ILE A 82 -10.93 -0.73 1.80
N ASP A 83 -12.18 -0.53 2.22
CA ASP A 83 -13.10 0.38 1.53
C ASP A 83 -12.60 1.83 1.59
N GLN A 84 -12.03 2.26 2.71
CA GLN A 84 -11.40 3.57 2.85
C GLN A 84 -10.19 3.73 1.92
N VAL A 85 -9.29 2.75 1.92
CA VAL A 85 -8.10 2.72 1.05
C VAL A 85 -8.49 2.69 -0.42
N ILE A 86 -9.52 1.93 -0.80
CA ILE A 86 -10.04 1.90 -2.18
C ILE A 86 -10.63 3.25 -2.56
N CYS A 87 -11.41 3.90 -1.68
CA CYS A 87 -11.91 5.25 -1.92
C CYS A 87 -10.77 6.25 -2.12
N ASP A 88 -9.71 6.17 -1.32
CA ASP A 88 -8.55 7.06 -1.41
C ASP A 88 -7.65 6.77 -2.63
N ILE A 89 -7.49 5.49 -3.00
CA ILE A 89 -6.88 5.07 -4.27
C ILE A 89 -7.70 5.60 -5.44
N SER A 90 -9.02 5.50 -5.34
CA SER A 90 -9.92 5.98 -6.39
C SER A 90 -9.79 7.47 -6.56
N THR A 91 -9.65 8.26 -5.47
CA THR A 91 -9.47 9.73 -5.51
C THR A 91 -8.05 10.16 -5.93
N LEU A 92 -7.01 9.43 -5.54
CA LEU A 92 -5.65 9.59 -6.11
C LEU A 92 -5.61 9.23 -7.60
N HIS A 93 -6.47 8.31 -8.02
CA HIS A 93 -6.70 7.97 -9.42
C HIS A 93 -7.92 8.68 -10.03
N VAL A 94 -8.50 9.71 -9.38
CA VAL A 94 -9.31 10.74 -10.07
C VAL A 94 -8.34 11.67 -10.79
N GLY A 95 -7.44 11.06 -11.55
CA GLY A 95 -6.77 11.68 -12.66
C GLY A 95 -7.55 11.26 -13.90
N ASP A 96 -7.63 12.16 -14.87
CA ASP A 96 -8.14 11.88 -16.19
C ASP A 96 -7.44 10.64 -16.78
N TYR A 97 -8.09 9.48 -16.70
CA TYR A 97 -7.54 8.20 -17.19
C TYR A 97 -7.23 8.27 -18.68
N GLN A 98 -7.90 9.16 -19.42
CA GLN A 98 -7.72 9.38 -20.83
C GLN A 98 -6.42 10.16 -21.06
N THR A 99 -6.13 11.18 -20.25
CA THR A 99 -4.82 11.83 -20.25
C THR A 99 -3.70 10.86 -19.82
N ALA A 100 -3.93 10.05 -18.78
CA ALA A 100 -2.95 9.07 -18.33
C ALA A 100 -2.68 7.98 -19.38
N ALA A 101 -3.73 7.52 -20.08
CA ALA A 101 -3.60 6.59 -21.21
C ALA A 101 -2.81 7.23 -22.36
N SER A 102 -3.04 8.50 -22.68
CA SER A 102 -2.27 9.23 -23.70
C SER A 102 -0.79 9.32 -23.37
N TRP A 103 -0.42 9.63 -22.13
CA TRP A 103 1.00 9.65 -21.72
C TRP A 103 1.64 8.27 -21.74
N MET A 104 0.86 7.24 -21.41
CA MET A 104 1.33 5.86 -21.50
C MET A 104 1.50 5.40 -22.95
N ASP A 105 0.66 5.86 -23.87
CA ASP A 105 0.81 5.59 -25.31
C ASP A 105 2.12 6.17 -25.85
N GLU A 106 2.41 7.44 -25.53
CA GLU A 106 3.70 8.07 -25.85
C GLU A 106 4.88 7.29 -25.27
N THR A 107 4.77 6.87 -24.00
CA THR A 107 5.82 6.08 -23.32
C THR A 107 6.02 4.72 -23.99
N GLN A 108 4.94 4.06 -24.41
CA GLN A 108 4.94 2.76 -25.07
C GLN A 108 5.61 2.82 -26.45
N LEU A 109 5.51 3.96 -27.15
CA LEU A 109 6.20 4.20 -28.42
C LEU A 109 7.73 4.29 -28.27
N PHE A 110 8.22 4.74 -27.12
CA PHE A 110 9.67 4.84 -26.88
C PHE A 110 10.33 3.47 -26.63
N ASP A 111 9.64 2.56 -25.95
CA ASP A 111 10.11 1.19 -25.74
C ASP A 111 8.97 0.17 -25.88
N THR A 112 8.70 -0.19 -27.13
CA THR A 112 7.64 -1.15 -27.46
C THR A 112 7.94 -2.57 -26.99
N ALA A 113 9.20 -2.90 -26.67
CA ALA A 113 9.62 -4.23 -26.25
C ALA A 113 9.56 -4.42 -24.71
N ASP A 114 9.50 -3.34 -23.93
CA ASP A 114 9.46 -3.40 -22.47
C ASP A 114 8.11 -3.94 -21.96
N GLN A 115 8.14 -5.17 -21.44
CA GLN A 115 6.96 -5.87 -20.93
C GLN A 115 6.27 -5.14 -19.77
N TYR A 116 7.04 -4.42 -18.93
CA TYR A 116 6.51 -3.66 -17.81
C TYR A 116 5.77 -2.40 -18.28
N VAL A 117 6.35 -1.67 -19.23
CA VAL A 117 5.71 -0.50 -19.86
C VAL A 117 4.41 -0.91 -20.55
N ASN A 118 4.42 -2.04 -21.28
CA ASN A 118 3.23 -2.51 -21.97
C ASN A 118 2.12 -3.04 -21.03
N CYS A 119 2.48 -3.73 -19.94
CA CYS A 119 1.53 -4.11 -18.89
C CYS A 119 0.85 -2.89 -18.27
N LYS A 120 1.64 -1.84 -17.99
CA LYS A 120 1.10 -0.57 -17.50
C LYS A 120 0.20 0.09 -18.52
N CYS A 121 0.65 0.21 -19.77
CA CYS A 121 -0.11 0.84 -20.84
C CYS A 121 -1.48 0.15 -21.03
N THR A 122 -1.49 -1.19 -21.07
CA THR A 122 -2.72 -2.01 -21.10
C THR A 122 -3.67 -1.67 -19.94
N LYS A 123 -3.15 -1.59 -18.70
CA LYS A 123 -3.96 -1.23 -17.53
C LYS A 123 -4.60 0.15 -17.67
N TYR A 124 -3.85 1.16 -18.10
CA TYR A 124 -4.39 2.52 -18.24
C TYR A 124 -5.43 2.63 -19.35
N PHE A 125 -5.26 1.94 -20.48
CA PHE A 125 -6.29 1.88 -21.52
C PHE A 125 -7.57 1.15 -21.05
N LEU A 126 -7.45 0.10 -20.21
CA LEU A 126 -8.62 -0.54 -19.58
C LEU A 126 -9.34 0.42 -18.63
N CYS A 127 -8.60 1.13 -17.77
CA CYS A 127 -9.18 2.12 -16.85
C CYS A 127 -9.85 3.30 -17.59
N ALA A 128 -9.35 3.67 -18.77
CA ALA A 128 -9.94 4.67 -19.64
C ALA A 128 -11.07 4.13 -20.55
N ASN A 129 -11.51 2.88 -20.36
CA ASN A 129 -12.56 2.20 -21.13
C ASN A 129 -12.26 2.02 -22.63
N HIS A 130 -10.98 2.00 -23.02
CA HIS A 130 -10.50 1.74 -24.38
C HIS A 130 -10.11 0.26 -24.55
N ILE A 131 -11.12 -0.62 -24.51
CA ILE A 131 -10.94 -2.08 -24.46
C ILE A 131 -10.18 -2.62 -25.69
N ASN A 132 -10.48 -2.13 -26.88
CA ASN A 132 -9.84 -2.61 -28.12
C ASN A 132 -8.33 -2.31 -28.14
N THR A 133 -7.95 -1.08 -27.79
CA THR A 133 -6.54 -0.66 -27.73
C THR A 133 -5.77 -1.43 -26.64
N ALA A 134 -6.41 -1.68 -25.50
CA ALA A 134 -5.80 -2.51 -24.46
C ALA A 134 -5.52 -3.94 -24.95
N LEU A 135 -6.46 -4.55 -25.71
CA LEU A 135 -6.26 -5.88 -26.29
C LEU A 135 -5.13 -5.91 -27.32
N GLU A 136 -5.00 -4.88 -28.15
CA GLU A 136 -3.92 -4.77 -29.13
C GLU A 136 -2.55 -4.71 -28.44
N ILE A 137 -2.41 -3.90 -27.38
CA ILE A 137 -1.15 -3.78 -26.63
C ILE A 137 -0.84 -5.07 -25.88
N ALA A 138 -1.83 -5.68 -25.23
CA ALA A 138 -1.67 -6.97 -24.55
C ALA A 138 -1.27 -8.09 -25.53
N GLY A 139 -1.82 -8.07 -26.75
CA GLY A 139 -1.53 -9.03 -27.80
C GLY A 139 -0.06 -9.07 -28.23
N LYS A 140 0.67 -7.94 -28.12
CA LYS A 140 2.10 -7.84 -28.47
C LYS A 140 3.00 -8.77 -27.63
N PHE A 141 2.53 -9.30 -26.50
CA PHE A 141 3.30 -10.17 -25.59
C PHE A 141 2.86 -11.63 -25.57
N ILE A 142 1.71 -11.94 -26.18
CA ILE A 142 1.13 -13.30 -26.19
C ILE A 142 1.53 -14.08 -27.45
N GLN A 143 1.95 -13.38 -28.52
CA GLN A 143 2.52 -13.97 -29.74
C GLN A 143 4.03 -14.12 -29.65
#